data_AF-A0AAE7RBF4-F1
#
_entry.id   AF-A0AAE7RBF4-F1
#
_cell.length_a   1.000
_cell.length_b   1.000
_cell.length_c   1.000
_cell.angle_alpha   90.00
_cell.angle_beta   90.00
_cell.angle_gamma   90.00
#
_symmetry.space_group_name_H-M   'P 1'
#
loop_
_entity.id
_entity.type
_entity.pdbx_description
1 polymer ?
#
loop_
_entity_poly.entity_id
_entity_poly.type
_entity_poly.pdbx_seq_one_letter_code
_entity_poly.pdbx_strand_id
1 'polypeptide(L)'
;MTGDEKKRATLDFGDELKPTPPAPLVDPNAVKAATRAAGFRETPKAPEQSPSSVAKSLRRTRRKTGRTEQFATRLRADTIEAIYGYADRHEITLAETIERAIAALADDKR
;
A
#
# COMPACT_ATOMS: atom_id res chain seq x y z
N MET A 1 -3.48 47.26 -21.02
CA MET A 1 -3.10 45.85 -20.82
C MET A 1 -4.34 45.07 -20.45
N THR A 2 -5.05 44.58 -21.46
CA THR A 2 -6.28 43.77 -21.33
C THR A 2 -5.86 42.37 -20.92
N GLY A 3 -6.09 41.99 -19.66
CA GLY A 3 -5.84 40.64 -19.18
C GLY A 3 -7.05 39.77 -19.47
N ASP A 4 -6.97 38.97 -20.53
CA ASP A 4 -7.91 37.87 -20.76
C ASP A 4 -7.84 36.88 -19.59
N GLU A 5 -8.80 36.97 -18.67
CA GLU A 5 -9.04 35.97 -17.64
C GLU A 5 -9.53 34.68 -18.32
N LYS A 6 -8.59 33.79 -18.63
CA LYS A 6 -8.87 32.44 -19.11
C LYS A 6 -9.70 31.69 -18.07
N LYS A 7 -11.03 31.67 -18.26
CA LYS A 7 -11.96 30.81 -17.50
C LYS A 7 -11.47 29.37 -17.63
N ARG A 8 -10.97 28.81 -16.53
CA ARG A 8 -10.65 27.38 -16.44
C ARG A 8 -11.94 26.60 -16.65
N ALA A 9 -11.91 25.58 -17.50
CA ALA A 9 -13.03 24.67 -17.70
C ALA A 9 -13.30 23.94 -16.38
N THR A 10 -14.43 24.23 -15.75
CA THR A 10 -14.95 23.41 -14.65
C THR A 10 -15.45 22.12 -15.28
N LEU A 11 -14.65 21.05 -15.19
CA LEU A 11 -15.09 19.69 -15.52
C LEU A 11 -16.08 19.25 -14.44
N ASP A 12 -17.36 19.40 -14.76
CA ASP A 12 -18.46 18.86 -13.98
C ASP A 12 -18.59 17.36 -14.27
N PHE A 13 -18.12 16.54 -13.34
CA PHE A 13 -18.29 15.08 -13.38
C PHE A 13 -19.67 14.69 -12.82
N GLY A 14 -20.71 15.42 -13.22
CA GLY A 14 -22.11 15.26 -12.85
C GLY A 14 -22.33 14.34 -11.65
N ASP A 15 -22.44 14.93 -10.45
CA ASP A 15 -22.81 14.22 -9.22
C ASP A 15 -24.24 13.62 -9.28
N GLU A 16 -24.90 13.77 -10.43
CA GLU A 16 -26.04 12.98 -10.85
C GLU A 16 -25.59 11.54 -11.14
N LEU A 17 -25.54 10.73 -10.08
CA LEU A 17 -25.69 9.29 -10.15
C LEU A 17 -27.04 8.95 -10.82
N LYS A 18 -27.15 9.17 -12.14
CA LYS A 18 -28.20 8.56 -12.94
C LYS A 18 -28.05 7.07 -12.70
N PRO A 19 -29.07 6.37 -12.17
CA PRO A 19 -28.98 4.95 -11.96
C PRO A 19 -28.62 4.34 -13.31
N THR A 20 -27.42 3.79 -13.39
CA THR A 20 -27.00 3.06 -14.59
C THR A 20 -28.06 1.99 -14.79
N PRO A 21 -28.74 1.95 -15.96
CA PRO A 21 -29.77 0.95 -16.17
C PRO A 21 -29.16 -0.43 -15.88
N PRO A 22 -29.91 -1.33 -15.22
CA PRO A 22 -29.39 -2.65 -14.88
C PRO A 22 -28.84 -3.28 -16.16
N ALA A 23 -27.60 -3.76 -16.08
CA ALA A 23 -26.96 -4.41 -17.21
C ALA A 23 -27.90 -5.50 -17.76
N PRO A 24 -28.09 -5.60 -19.08
CA PRO A 24 -28.95 -6.61 -19.65
C PRO A 24 -28.46 -7.99 -19.21
N LEU A 25 -29.39 -8.92 -18.95
CA LEU A 25 -29.07 -10.31 -18.67
C LEU A 25 -28.42 -10.91 -19.93
N VAL A 26 -27.09 -10.94 -19.95
CA VAL A 26 -26.33 -11.56 -21.03
C VAL A 26 -26.19 -13.05 -20.73
N ASP A 27 -26.54 -13.89 -21.71
CA ASP A 27 -26.28 -15.33 -21.61
C ASP A 27 -24.76 -15.58 -21.61
N PRO A 28 -24.19 -16.13 -20.51
CA PRO A 28 -22.75 -16.40 -20.43
C PRO A 28 -22.28 -17.39 -21.52
N ASN A 29 -23.15 -18.26 -22.04
CA ASN A 29 -22.79 -19.18 -23.11
C ASN A 29 -22.65 -18.45 -24.45
N ALA A 30 -23.51 -17.48 -24.74
CA ALA A 30 -23.38 -16.63 -25.92
C ALA A 30 -22.07 -15.84 -25.93
N VAL A 31 -21.64 -15.32 -24.77
CA VAL A 31 -20.35 -14.62 -24.62
C VAL A 31 -19.17 -15.57 -24.85
N LYS A 32 -19.22 -16.80 -24.33
CA LYS A 32 -18.17 -17.81 -24.56
C LYS A 32 -18.10 -18.25 -26.03
N ALA A 33 -19.24 -18.40 -26.69
CA ALA A 33 -19.31 -18.73 -28.11
C ALA A 33 -18.71 -17.62 -28.98
N ALA A 34 -19.08 -16.36 -28.71
CA ALA A 34 -18.55 -15.20 -29.44
C ALA A 34 -17.04 -15.01 -29.24
N THR A 35 -16.54 -15.18 -28.02
CA THR A 35 -15.11 -15.05 -27.71
C THR A 35 -14.28 -16.18 -28.36
N ARG A 36 -14.81 -17.42 -28.37
CA ARG A 36 -14.16 -18.53 -29.10
C ARG A 36 -14.17 -18.31 -30.61
N ALA A 37 -15.27 -17.81 -31.18
CA ALA A 37 -15.35 -17.47 -32.60
C ALA A 37 -14.38 -16.34 -33.00
N ALA A 38 -14.13 -15.40 -32.08
CA ALA A 38 -13.12 -14.35 -32.24
C ALA A 38 -11.67 -14.84 -32.03
N GLY A 39 -11.45 -16.14 -31.83
CA GLY A 39 -10.11 -16.74 -31.74
C GLY A 39 -9.47 -16.66 -30.36
N PHE A 40 -10.18 -16.22 -29.31
CA PHE A 40 -9.69 -16.29 -27.94
C PHE A 40 -9.67 -17.76 -27.48
N ARG A 41 -8.52 -18.18 -26.94
CA ARG A 41 -8.33 -19.51 -26.36
C ARG A 41 -8.47 -19.43 -24.84
N GLU A 42 -9.12 -20.42 -24.24
CA GLU A 42 -9.17 -20.54 -22.79
C GLU A 42 -7.77 -20.81 -22.25
N THR A 43 -7.31 -19.97 -21.34
CA THR A 43 -6.06 -20.22 -20.63
C THR A 43 -6.26 -21.39 -19.67
N PRO A 44 -5.23 -22.24 -19.46
CA PRO A 44 -5.33 -23.32 -18.48
C PRO A 44 -5.65 -22.72 -17.12
N LYS A 45 -6.81 -23.09 -16.58
CA LYS A 45 -7.24 -22.64 -15.25
C LYS A 45 -6.24 -23.17 -14.24
N ALA A 46 -5.64 -22.29 -13.44
CA ALA A 46 -4.83 -22.72 -12.31
C ALA A 46 -5.66 -23.67 -11.43
N PRO A 47 -5.04 -24.70 -10.83
CA PRO A 47 -5.75 -25.62 -9.96
C PRO A 47 -6.54 -24.83 -8.92
N GLU A 48 -7.83 -25.15 -8.79
CA GLU A 48 -8.71 -24.47 -7.85
C GLU A 48 -8.11 -24.64 -6.46
N GLN A 49 -7.60 -23.54 -5.90
CA GLN A 49 -7.27 -23.48 -4.50
C GLN A 49 -8.58 -23.74 -3.76
N SER A 50 -8.71 -24.95 -3.21
CA SER A 50 -9.70 -25.25 -2.16
C SER A 50 -9.75 -24.06 -1.21
N PRO A 51 -10.91 -23.58 -0.74
CA PRO A 51 -10.96 -22.48 0.21
C PRO A 51 -10.20 -22.92 1.46
N SER A 52 -8.91 -22.55 1.51
CA SER A 52 -8.06 -22.72 2.67
C SER A 52 -8.83 -22.04 3.78
N SER A 53 -9.30 -22.82 4.75
CA SER A 53 -9.78 -22.33 6.03
C SER A 53 -8.85 -21.19 6.42
N VAL A 54 -9.40 -19.99 6.53
CA VAL A 54 -8.74 -18.70 6.75
C VAL A 54 -7.40 -18.91 7.46
N ALA A 55 -6.35 -19.18 6.70
CA ALA A 55 -4.99 -19.01 7.17
C ALA A 55 -4.91 -17.50 7.15
N LYS A 56 -5.40 -16.88 8.24
CA LYS A 56 -5.19 -15.47 8.53
C LYS A 56 -3.76 -15.27 8.13
N SER A 57 -3.54 -14.53 7.04
CA SER A 57 -2.19 -14.22 6.63
C SER A 57 -1.52 -13.79 7.92
N LEU A 58 -0.38 -14.37 8.27
CA LEU A 58 0.54 -13.78 9.22
C LEU A 58 1.00 -12.45 8.62
N ARG A 59 0.08 -11.53 8.32
CA ARG A 59 0.33 -10.10 8.36
C ARG A 59 0.73 -9.91 9.80
N ARG A 60 2.06 -9.90 10.00
CA ARG A 60 2.74 -9.48 11.21
C ARG A 60 1.85 -8.43 11.86
N THR A 61 1.18 -8.80 12.95
CA THR A 61 0.25 -7.92 13.64
C THR A 61 1.00 -6.62 13.82
N ARG A 62 0.55 -5.54 13.16
CA ARG A 62 1.22 -4.24 13.21
C ARG A 62 1.10 -3.79 14.67
N ARG A 63 2.11 -4.12 15.48
CA ARG A 63 2.17 -3.68 16.88
C ARG A 63 2.14 -2.16 16.82
N LYS A 64 1.17 -1.55 17.50
CA LYS A 64 1.10 -0.09 17.61
C LYS A 64 2.29 0.32 18.49
N THR A 65 3.36 0.84 17.88
CA THR A 65 4.56 1.27 18.59
C THR A 65 4.44 2.68 19.18
N GLY A 66 3.33 3.38 18.97
CA GLY A 66 3.11 4.75 19.47
C GLY A 66 3.92 5.83 18.74
N ARG A 67 4.75 5.47 17.76
CA ARG A 67 5.60 6.40 16.99
C ARG A 67 4.75 7.15 15.95
N THR A 68 4.51 8.45 16.19
CA THR A 68 3.75 9.33 15.29
C THR A 68 4.64 10.25 14.46
N GLU A 69 5.78 10.65 15.01
CA GLU A 69 6.70 11.61 14.41
C GLU A 69 7.76 10.94 13.53
N GLN A 70 8.13 11.61 12.44
CA GLN A 70 9.24 11.20 11.59
C GLN A 70 10.56 11.80 12.10
N PHE A 71 11.66 11.05 11.93
CA PHE A 71 13.00 11.52 12.26
C PHE A 71 13.89 11.48 11.01
N ALA A 72 14.08 12.64 10.37
CA ALA A 72 14.88 12.78 9.17
C ALA A 72 16.14 13.61 9.46
N THR A 73 17.32 12.99 9.38
CA THR A 73 18.61 13.65 9.61
C THR A 73 19.69 13.10 8.68
N ARG A 74 20.80 13.82 8.57
CA ARG A 74 21.99 13.34 7.86
C ARG A 74 23.01 12.84 8.88
N LEU A 75 23.56 11.66 8.63
CA LEU A 75 24.57 11.02 9.48
C LEU A 75 25.81 10.71 8.64
N ARG A 76 26.93 10.47 9.31
CA ARG A 76 28.12 9.88 8.66
C ARG A 76 27.85 8.42 8.28
N ALA A 77 28.56 7.92 7.28
CA ALA A 77 28.37 6.57 6.73
C ALA A 77 28.65 5.47 7.77
N ASP A 78 29.72 5.63 8.55
CA ASP A 78 30.10 4.75 9.67
C ASP A 78 29.03 4.72 10.77
N THR A 79 28.43 5.87 11.05
CA THR A 79 27.42 6.01 12.10
C THR A 79 26.12 5.30 11.72
N ILE A 80 25.67 5.45 10.47
CA ILE A 80 24.45 4.77 10.03
C ILE A 80 24.65 3.26 9.95
N GLU A 81 25.83 2.79 9.53
CA GLU A 81 26.19 1.36 9.56
C GLU A 81 26.18 0.80 10.98
N ALA A 82 26.75 1.53 11.96
CA ALA A 82 26.73 1.13 13.35
C ALA A 82 25.30 1.03 13.92
N ILE A 83 24.40 1.96 13.55
CA ILE A 83 22.99 1.93 13.95
C ILE A 83 22.29 0.70 13.38
N TYR A 84 22.46 0.41 12.08
CA TYR A 84 21.89 -0.79 11.46
C TYR A 84 22.43 -2.07 12.10
N GLY A 85 23.75 -2.17 12.28
CA GLY A 85 24.39 -3.34 12.90
C GLY A 85 23.97 -3.55 14.37
N TYR A 86 23.65 -2.49 15.10
CA TYR A 86 23.06 -2.62 16.43
C TYR A 86 21.60 -3.10 16.34
N ALA A 87 20.79 -2.48 15.50
CA ALA A 87 19.38 -2.83 15.34
C ALA A 87 19.19 -4.31 14.95
N ASP A 88 19.98 -4.80 13.99
CA ASP A 88 19.91 -6.18 13.51
C ASP A 88 20.33 -7.19 14.58
N ARG A 89 21.43 -6.93 15.30
CA ARG A 89 21.91 -7.82 16.39
C ARG A 89 20.91 -7.93 17.55
N HIS A 90 20.13 -6.88 17.78
CA HIS A 90 19.16 -6.83 18.87
C HIS A 90 17.72 -7.10 18.40
N GLU A 91 17.52 -7.37 17.10
CA GLU A 91 16.20 -7.58 16.47
C GLU A 91 15.20 -6.44 16.74
N ILE A 92 15.69 -5.21 16.84
CA ILE A 92 14.88 -4.01 17.09
C ILE A 92 14.84 -3.08 15.89
N THR A 93 13.92 -2.12 15.91
CA THR A 93 13.82 -1.11 14.85
C THR A 93 14.85 0.01 15.02
N LEU A 94 15.17 0.73 13.95
CA LEU A 94 16.05 1.92 14.03
C LEU A 94 15.50 2.97 15.00
N ALA A 95 14.19 3.22 14.96
CA ALA A 95 13.55 4.16 15.87
C ALA A 95 13.73 3.76 17.34
N GLU A 96 13.57 2.47 17.64
CA GLU A 96 13.82 1.94 18.99
C GLU A 96 15.28 2.05 19.42
N THR A 97 16.20 1.86 18.49
CA THR A 97 17.64 2.02 18.75
C THR A 97 17.96 3.46 19.17
N ILE A 98 17.37 4.44 18.49
CA ILE A 98 17.52 5.87 18.81
C ILE A 98 16.89 6.19 20.18
N GLU A 99 15.69 5.68 20.46
CA GLU A 99 15.02 5.85 21.76
C GLU A 99 15.87 5.31 22.92
N ARG A 100 16.44 4.11 22.78
CA ARG A 100 17.34 3.51 23.78
C ARG A 100 18.62 4.31 23.97
N ALA A 101 19.22 4.80 22.88
CA ALA A 101 20.42 5.63 22.95
C ALA A 101 20.17 6.94 23.71
N ILE A 102 19.03 7.60 23.47
CA ILE A 102 18.65 8.82 24.20
C ILE A 102 18.42 8.52 25.69
N ALA A 103 17.75 7.42 26.03
CA ALA A 103 17.56 7.01 27.42
C ALA A 103 18.90 6.79 28.13
N ALA A 104 19.82 6.06 27.51
CA ALA A 104 21.16 5.83 28.06
C ALA A 104 21.95 7.13 28.29
N LEU A 105 21.90 8.08 27.33
CA LEU A 105 22.55 9.38 27.45
C LEU A 105 21.91 10.30 28.52
N ALA A 106 20.63 10.09 28.83
CA ALA A 106 19.92 10.83 29.88
C ALA A 106 20.23 10.28 31.27
N ASP A 107 20.37 8.96 31.39
CA ASP A 107 20.72 8.29 32.65
C ASP A 107 22.18 8.53 33.04
N ASP A 108 23.10 8.64 32.08
CA ASP A 108 24.53 8.93 32.30
C ASP A 108 24.80 10.32 32.90
N LYS A 109 23.78 11.21 32.92
CA LYS A 109 23.86 12.55 33.51
C LYS A 109 23.35 12.63 34.95
N ARG A 110 22.97 11.52 35.57
CA ARG A 110 22.59 11.44 36.99
C ARG A 110 23.68 10.80 37.82
#